data_AF-A0ABC8TX71-F1
#
_entry.id   AF-A0ABC8TX71-F1
#
_cell.length_a   1.000
_cell.length_b   1.000
_cell.length_c   1.000
_cell.angle_alpha   90.00
_cell.angle_beta   90.00
_cell.angle_gamma   90.00
#
_symmetry.space_group_name_H-M   'P 1'
#
loop_
_entity.id
_entity.type
_entity.pdbx_description
1 polymer ?
#
loop_
_entity_poly.entity_id
_entity_poly.type
_entity_poly.pdbx_seq_one_letter_code
_entity_poly.pdbx_strand_id
1 'polypeptide(L)'
;MLSKEVAEKTHELRKLSGEELQGLDMNELMKLEKLLEGKLNRVLKTKVLWISNAFKIFQGDKILKEIDALKNKEAQLMEENARLRQEVRVSVLWTYLMVKQMLFHKATHHGQSPTTVSQFILLRAAIALTLPSSWAYLSPTEQQGSEAFIGKE
;
A
#
# COMPACT_ATOMS: atom_id res chain seq x y z
N MET A 1 -5.58 59.74 -20.45
CA MET A 1 -6.75 59.07 -19.85
C MET A 1 -6.33 57.91 -18.95
N LEU A 2 -5.60 56.91 -19.46
CA LEU A 2 -5.09 55.75 -18.69
C LEU A 2 -4.26 56.13 -17.45
N SER A 3 -3.36 57.12 -17.56
CA SER A 3 -2.54 57.57 -16.43
C SER A 3 -3.37 58.12 -15.26
N LYS A 4 -4.53 58.72 -15.54
CA LYS A 4 -5.41 59.28 -14.50
C LYS A 4 -6.16 58.16 -13.78
N GLU A 5 -6.67 57.19 -14.54
CA GLU A 5 -7.37 56.02 -14.00
C GLU A 5 -6.44 55.14 -13.14
N VAL A 6 -5.20 54.94 -13.56
CA VAL A 6 -4.17 54.24 -12.76
C VAL A 6 -3.88 54.99 -11.47
N ALA A 7 -3.74 56.33 -11.52
CA ALA A 7 -3.51 57.14 -10.32
C ALA A 7 -4.69 57.05 -9.33
N GLU A 8 -5.92 57.13 -9.83
CA GLU A 8 -7.14 56.97 -9.02
C GLU A 8 -7.24 55.57 -8.38
N LYS A 9 -6.99 54.50 -9.16
CA LYS A 9 -6.98 53.12 -8.64
C LYS A 9 -5.87 52.87 -7.62
N THR A 10 -4.72 53.50 -7.81
CA THR A 10 -3.61 53.43 -6.85
C THR A 10 -3.97 54.14 -5.53
N HIS A 11 -4.72 55.25 -5.62
CA HIS A 11 -5.24 55.96 -4.45
C HIS A 11 -6.28 55.11 -3.69
N GLU A 12 -7.20 54.46 -4.42
CA GLU A 12 -8.16 53.52 -3.83
C GLU A 12 -7.46 52.34 -3.12
N LEU A 13 -6.39 51.80 -3.71
CA LEU A 13 -5.61 50.72 -3.11
C LEU A 13 -4.89 51.14 -1.83
N ARG A 14 -4.34 52.35 -1.78
CA ARG A 14 -3.73 52.90 -0.55
C ARG A 14 -4.74 53.03 0.57
N LYS A 15 -5.93 53.57 0.27
CA LYS A 15 -7.05 53.61 1.24
C LYS A 15 -7.41 52.22 1.75
N LEU A 16 -7.59 51.24 0.87
CA LEU A 16 -7.87 49.84 1.25
C LEU A 16 -6.73 49.19 2.05
N SER A 17 -5.51 49.72 1.95
CA SER A 17 -4.34 49.27 2.72
C SER A 17 -4.21 49.95 4.09
N GLY A 18 -5.15 50.85 4.42
CA GLY A 18 -5.16 51.61 5.68
C GLY A 18 -4.39 52.93 5.64
N GLU A 19 -3.92 53.34 4.46
CA GLU A 19 -3.25 54.63 4.26
C GLU A 19 -4.28 55.73 3.91
N GLU A 20 -3.94 57.01 4.14
CA GLU A 20 -4.76 58.15 3.68
C GLU A 20 -6.23 58.13 4.16
N LEU A 21 -6.47 57.56 5.35
CA LEU A 21 -7.81 57.49 5.96
C LEU A 21 -8.26 58.82 6.59
N GLN A 22 -7.34 59.76 6.78
CA GLN A 22 -7.64 61.08 7.33
C GLN A 22 -8.61 61.82 6.41
N GLY A 23 -9.70 62.32 6.99
CA GLY A 23 -10.75 63.04 6.25
C GLY A 23 -11.89 62.17 5.72
N LEU A 24 -11.85 60.85 5.92
CA LEU A 24 -13.01 59.99 5.69
C LEU A 24 -13.95 60.05 6.89
N ASP A 25 -15.26 60.05 6.61
CA ASP A 25 -16.27 59.92 7.65
C ASP A 25 -16.46 58.45 8.08
N MET A 26 -17.20 58.23 9.17
CA MET A 26 -17.45 56.89 9.72
C MET A 26 -18.18 55.96 8.73
N ASN A 27 -19.06 56.50 7.89
CA ASN A 27 -19.82 55.73 6.91
C ASN A 27 -18.91 55.31 5.73
N GLU A 28 -18.01 56.18 5.30
CA GLU A 28 -17.01 55.90 4.28
C GLU A 28 -16.00 54.84 4.76
N LEU A 29 -15.53 54.95 6.01
CA LEU A 29 -14.69 53.94 6.65
C LEU A 29 -15.39 52.58 6.69
N MET A 30 -16.67 52.53 7.08
CA MET A 30 -17.44 51.29 7.13
C MET A 30 -17.71 50.68 5.73
N LYS A 31 -17.85 51.51 4.69
CA LYS A 31 -17.94 51.02 3.30
C LYS A 31 -16.62 50.41 2.84
N LEU A 32 -15.50 51.05 3.19
CA LEU A 32 -14.16 50.59 2.85
C LEU A 32 -13.88 49.22 3.50
N GLU A 33 -14.23 49.07 4.79
CA GLU A 33 -14.09 47.81 5.53
C GLU A 33 -14.90 46.68 4.90
N LYS A 34 -16.18 46.90 4.59
CA LYS A 34 -17.04 45.90 3.92
C LYS A 34 -16.49 45.48 2.55
N LEU A 35 -15.95 46.43 1.79
CA LEU A 35 -15.33 46.15 0.50
C LEU A 35 -14.06 45.32 0.65
N LEU A 36 -13.23 45.65 1.64
CA LEU A 36 -12.00 44.92 1.96
C LEU A 36 -12.33 43.50 2.42
N GLU A 37 -13.27 43.33 3.34
CA GLU A 37 -13.73 42.04 3.85
C GLU A 37 -14.22 41.15 2.70
N GLY A 38 -15.08 41.68 1.82
CA GLY A 38 -15.60 40.94 0.67
C GLY A 38 -14.50 40.51 -0.30
N LYS A 39 -13.53 41.38 -0.60
CA LYS A 39 -12.38 41.07 -1.47
C LYS A 39 -11.46 40.03 -0.82
N LEU A 40 -11.12 40.21 0.46
CA LEU A 40 -10.24 39.32 1.19
C LEU A 40 -10.86 37.94 1.36
N ASN A 41 -12.16 37.86 1.65
CA ASN A 41 -12.89 36.59 1.75
C ASN A 41 -12.84 35.81 0.42
N ARG A 42 -12.99 36.48 -0.72
CA ARG A 42 -12.84 35.84 -2.04
C ARG A 42 -11.41 35.30 -2.23
N VAL A 43 -10.40 36.11 -1.96
CA VAL A 43 -8.99 35.69 -2.07
C VAL A 43 -8.68 34.52 -1.14
N LEU A 44 -9.13 34.57 0.12
CA LEU A 44 -8.97 33.50 1.10
C LEU A 44 -9.65 32.23 0.62
N LYS A 45 -10.92 32.28 0.19
CA LYS A 45 -11.64 31.12 -0.36
C LYS A 45 -10.89 30.49 -1.52
N THR A 46 -10.42 31.30 -2.47
CA THR A 46 -9.65 30.80 -3.62
C THR A 46 -8.34 30.15 -3.17
N LYS A 47 -7.59 30.79 -2.26
CA LYS A 47 -6.32 30.25 -1.76
C LYS A 47 -6.53 28.95 -0.98
N VAL A 48 -7.50 28.91 -0.08
CA VAL A 48 -7.84 27.72 0.71
C VAL A 48 -8.29 26.56 -0.19
N LEU A 49 -9.16 26.84 -1.16
CA LEU A 49 -9.59 25.85 -2.14
C LEU A 49 -8.41 25.31 -2.96
N TRP A 50 -7.53 26.20 -3.41
CA TRP A 50 -6.33 25.82 -4.16
C TRP A 50 -5.37 24.95 -3.32
N ILE A 51 -5.10 25.35 -2.06
CA ILE A 51 -4.28 24.57 -1.13
C ILE A 51 -4.92 23.19 -0.88
N SER A 52 -6.23 23.15 -0.64
CA SER A 52 -6.96 21.90 -0.42
C SER A 52 -6.88 20.97 -1.63
N ASN A 53 -7.08 21.49 -2.83
CA ASN A 53 -7.00 20.72 -4.07
C ASN A 53 -5.58 20.22 -4.34
N ALA A 54 -4.57 21.07 -4.18
CA ALA A 54 -3.17 20.70 -4.32
C ALA A 54 -2.79 19.57 -3.33
N PHE A 55 -3.24 19.67 -2.08
CA PHE A 55 -3.01 18.65 -1.06
C PHE A 55 -3.70 17.31 -1.39
N LYS A 56 -4.94 17.35 -1.92
CA LYS A 56 -5.66 16.14 -2.37
C LYS A 56 -4.94 15.43 -3.51
N ILE A 57 -4.48 16.19 -4.52
CA ILE A 57 -3.75 15.64 -5.67
C ILE A 57 -2.46 14.98 -5.18
N PHE A 58 -1.68 15.67 -4.35
CA PHE A 58 -0.41 15.15 -3.84
C PHE A 58 -0.58 13.87 -3.01
N GLN A 59 -1.62 13.81 -2.16
CA GLN A 59 -1.92 12.59 -1.40
C GLN A 59 -2.35 11.44 -2.31
N GLY A 60 -3.19 11.70 -3.31
CA GLY A 60 -3.61 10.70 -4.28
C GLY A 60 -2.41 10.06 -4.99
N ASP A 61 -1.48 10.88 -5.47
CA ASP A 61 -0.26 10.40 -6.14
C ASP A 61 0.61 9.54 -5.21
N LYS A 62 0.75 9.94 -3.95
CA LYS A 62 1.54 9.17 -2.97
C LYS A 62 0.89 7.82 -2.67
N ILE A 63 -0.43 7.79 -2.48
CA ILE A 63 -1.17 6.56 -2.19
C ILE A 63 -1.10 5.61 -3.38
N LEU A 64 -1.29 6.10 -4.61
CA LEU A 64 -1.21 5.28 -5.82
C LEU A 64 0.17 4.63 -5.99
N LYS A 65 1.25 5.39 -5.76
CA LYS A 65 2.61 4.84 -5.81
C LYS A 65 2.84 3.74 -4.78
N GLU A 66 2.32 3.90 -3.57
CA GLU A 66 2.45 2.88 -2.51
C GLU A 66 1.66 1.62 -2.88
N ILE A 67 0.45 1.78 -3.42
CA ILE A 67 -0.37 0.66 -3.91
C ILE A 67 0.37 -0.12 -5.00
N ASP A 68 0.97 0.57 -5.98
CA ASP A 68 1.71 -0.08 -7.05
C ASP A 68 2.97 -0.81 -6.53
N ALA A 69 3.67 -0.21 -5.57
CA ALA A 69 4.80 -0.85 -4.91
C ALA A 69 4.38 -2.14 -4.17
N LEU A 70 3.27 -2.11 -3.44
CA LEU A 70 2.73 -3.27 -2.73
C LEU A 70 2.26 -4.37 -3.68
N LYS A 71 1.55 -4.02 -4.76
CA LYS A 71 1.13 -4.99 -5.80
C LYS A 71 2.32 -5.69 -6.46
N ASN A 72 3.38 -4.95 -6.77
CA ASN A 72 4.60 -5.52 -7.31
C ASN A 72 5.26 -6.48 -6.31
N LYS A 73 5.25 -6.13 -5.02
CA LYS A 73 5.80 -6.99 -3.96
C LYS A 73 4.98 -8.26 -3.77
N GLU A 74 3.65 -8.16 -3.82
CA GLU A 74 2.73 -9.30 -3.78
C GLU A 74 3.01 -10.28 -4.93
N ALA A 75 3.15 -9.77 -6.16
CA ALA A 75 3.46 -10.60 -7.32
C ALA A 75 4.79 -11.34 -7.18
N GLN A 76 5.85 -10.65 -6.72
CA GLN A 76 7.14 -11.27 -6.45
C GLN A 76 7.07 -12.36 -5.38
N LEU A 77 6.35 -12.10 -4.29
CA LEU A 77 6.20 -13.07 -3.19
C LEU A 77 5.38 -14.29 -3.64
N MET A 78 4.35 -14.11 -4.47
CA MET A 78 3.56 -15.19 -5.06
C MET A 78 4.42 -16.09 -5.94
N GLU A 79 5.26 -15.49 -6.79
CA GLU A 79 6.19 -16.23 -7.65
C GLU A 79 7.25 -16.99 -6.84
N GLU A 80 7.87 -16.33 -5.86
CA GLU A 80 8.88 -16.96 -5.01
C GLU A 80 8.27 -18.09 -4.15
N ASN A 81 7.06 -17.90 -3.62
CA ASN A 81 6.34 -18.93 -2.86
C ASN A 81 6.02 -20.14 -3.76
N ALA A 82 5.59 -19.90 -5.01
CA ALA A 82 5.36 -20.97 -5.98
C ALA A 82 6.65 -21.75 -6.30
N ARG A 83 7.77 -21.05 -6.48
CA ARG A 83 9.10 -21.66 -6.68
C ARG A 83 9.50 -22.51 -5.48
N LEU A 84 9.44 -21.96 -4.27
CA LEU A 84 9.80 -22.66 -3.03
C LEU A 84 8.91 -23.90 -2.82
N ARG A 85 7.61 -23.80 -3.08
CA ARG A 85 6.71 -24.98 -3.04
C ARG A 85 7.14 -26.05 -4.02
N GLN A 86 7.59 -25.67 -5.22
CA GLN A 86 8.09 -26.63 -6.20
C GLN A 86 9.40 -27.28 -5.74
N GLU A 87 10.35 -26.51 -5.20
CA GLU A 87 11.61 -27.02 -4.65
C GLU A 87 11.36 -28.01 -3.50
N VAL A 88 10.45 -27.67 -2.58
CA VAL A 88 10.05 -28.57 -1.49
C VAL A 88 9.43 -29.85 -2.05
N ARG A 89 8.51 -29.75 -3.02
CA ARG A 89 7.92 -30.94 -3.67
C ARG A 89 8.99 -31.84 -4.28
N VAL A 90 9.93 -31.27 -5.03
CA VAL A 90 11.02 -32.01 -5.66
C VAL A 90 11.92 -32.66 -4.61
N SER A 91 12.29 -31.94 -3.55
CA SER A 91 13.09 -32.47 -2.43
C SER A 91 12.41 -33.65 -1.72
N VAL A 92 11.11 -33.54 -1.44
CA VAL A 92 10.32 -34.63 -0.84
C VAL A 92 10.26 -35.86 -1.76
N LEU A 93 10.11 -35.66 -3.08
CA LEU A 93 10.12 -36.78 -4.03
C LEU A 93 11.49 -37.47 -4.10
N TRP A 94 12.58 -36.71 -4.08
CA TRP A 94 13.94 -37.27 -4.08
C TRP A 94 14.21 -38.09 -2.83
N THR A 95 13.84 -37.60 -1.64
CA THR A 95 14.03 -38.35 -0.39
C THR A 95 13.20 -39.64 -0.37
N TYR A 96 11.95 -39.60 -0.85
CA TYR A 96 11.12 -40.80 -1.00
C TYR A 96 11.76 -41.84 -1.93
N LEU A 97 12.24 -41.42 -3.11
CA LEU A 97 12.86 -42.31 -4.08
C LEU A 97 14.15 -42.93 -3.52
N MET A 98 14.98 -42.12 -2.85
CA MET A 98 16.22 -42.56 -2.23
C MET A 98 15.96 -43.64 -1.16
N VAL A 99 14.97 -43.44 -0.28
CA VAL A 99 14.59 -44.44 0.73
C VAL A 99 14.06 -45.72 0.07
N LYS A 100 13.24 -45.60 -0.98
CA LYS A 100 12.72 -46.75 -1.74
C LYS A 100 13.85 -47.58 -2.36
N GLN A 101 14.86 -46.93 -2.94
CA GLN A 101 16.03 -47.61 -3.50
C GLN A 101 16.87 -48.33 -2.44
N MET A 102 17.11 -47.69 -1.28
CA MET A 102 17.81 -48.33 -0.15
C MET A 102 17.09 -49.57 0.37
N LEU A 103 15.75 -49.51 0.49
CA LEU A 103 14.94 -50.65 0.92
C LEU A 103 15.01 -51.81 -0.09
N PHE A 104 14.97 -51.51 -1.38
CA PHE A 104 15.08 -52.52 -2.44
C PHE A 104 16.46 -53.21 -2.45
N HIS A 105 17.55 -52.42 -2.37
CA HIS A 105 18.91 -52.97 -2.30
C HIS A 105 19.12 -53.83 -1.04
N LYS A 106 18.52 -53.43 0.09
CA LYS A 106 18.61 -54.23 1.33
C LYS A 106 17.87 -55.56 1.22
N ALA A 107 16.77 -55.61 0.46
CA ALA A 107 16.01 -56.83 0.20
C ALA A 107 16.68 -57.78 -0.81
N THR A 108 17.51 -57.27 -1.74
CA THR A 108 18.17 -58.09 -2.76
C THR A 108 19.51 -58.69 -2.30
N HIS A 109 20.21 -58.06 -1.35
CA HIS A 109 21.55 -58.52 -0.93
C HIS A 109 21.57 -59.45 0.30
N HIS A 110 20.52 -59.49 1.11
CA HIS A 110 20.40 -60.42 2.23
C HIS A 110 19.01 -61.06 2.22
N GLY A 111 18.93 -62.40 2.13
CA GLY A 111 17.68 -63.17 2.27
C GLY A 111 17.05 -63.13 3.67
N GLN A 112 17.21 -62.02 4.40
CA GLN A 112 16.56 -61.75 5.68
C GLN A 112 15.56 -60.62 5.47
N SER A 113 14.28 -60.88 5.80
CA SER A 113 13.27 -59.83 5.78
C SER A 113 13.69 -58.68 6.71
N PRO A 114 13.42 -57.42 6.34
CA PRO A 114 13.87 -56.31 7.18
C PRO A 114 13.18 -56.44 8.54
N THR A 115 13.97 -56.52 9.62
CA THR A 115 13.40 -56.59 10.98
C THR A 115 12.49 -55.38 11.19
N THR A 116 11.34 -55.63 11.81
CA THR A 116 10.30 -54.66 12.11
C THR A 116 10.88 -53.34 12.63
N VAL A 117 11.91 -53.40 13.48
CA VAL A 117 12.61 -52.25 14.05
C VAL A 117 13.34 -51.39 12.99
N SER A 118 14.03 -51.99 12.01
CA SER A 118 14.68 -51.23 10.93
C SER A 118 13.66 -50.51 10.04
N GLN A 119 12.52 -51.14 9.77
CA GLN A 119 11.44 -50.52 9.02
C GLN A 119 10.82 -49.35 9.80
N PHE A 120 10.64 -49.50 11.12
CA PHE A 120 10.14 -48.44 11.98
C PHE A 120 11.09 -47.25 12.10
N ILE A 121 12.40 -47.46 12.16
CA ILE A 121 13.39 -46.36 12.22
C ILE A 121 13.38 -45.56 10.91
N LEU A 122 13.36 -46.24 9.76
CA LEU A 122 13.30 -45.59 8.46
C LEU A 122 11.96 -44.87 8.24
N LEU A 123 10.85 -45.48 8.66
CA LEU A 123 9.53 -44.86 8.60
C LEU A 123 9.45 -43.64 9.53
N ARG A 124 10.03 -43.69 10.73
CA ARG A 124 10.07 -42.52 11.64
C ARG A 124 10.97 -41.41 11.14
N ALA A 125 12.11 -41.72 10.53
CA ALA A 125 12.98 -40.72 9.90
C ALA A 125 12.29 -40.06 8.69
N ALA A 126 11.58 -40.83 7.87
CA ALA A 126 10.78 -40.31 6.76
C ALA A 126 9.61 -39.44 7.27
N ILE A 127 8.88 -39.91 8.28
CA ILE A 127 7.78 -39.16 8.90
C ILE A 127 8.30 -37.83 9.51
N ALA A 128 9.45 -37.83 10.21
CA ALA A 128 10.03 -36.63 10.80
C ALA A 128 10.49 -35.59 9.76
N LEU A 129 10.87 -36.01 8.56
CA LEU A 129 11.20 -35.12 7.44
C LEU A 129 9.96 -34.61 6.67
N THR A 130 8.81 -35.27 6.87
CA THR A 130 7.53 -34.91 6.21
C THR A 130 6.51 -34.24 7.13
N LEU A 131 6.67 -34.33 8.46
CA LEU A 131 5.70 -33.80 9.41
C LEU A 131 5.87 -32.28 9.58
N PRO A 132 4.83 -31.50 9.26
CA PRO A 132 4.84 -30.05 9.41
C PRO A 132 4.58 -29.57 10.85
N SER A 133 5.23 -30.14 11.87
CA SER A 133 5.23 -29.50 13.21
C SER A 133 5.87 -28.10 13.19
N SER A 134 6.41 -27.67 12.05
CA SER A 134 6.79 -26.28 11.74
C SER A 134 5.87 -25.54 10.73
N TRP A 135 4.87 -26.19 10.09
CA TRP A 135 3.89 -25.53 9.19
C TRP A 135 2.44 -25.53 9.73
N ALA A 136 2.22 -25.82 11.01
CA ALA A 136 0.90 -25.66 11.64
C ALA A 136 0.33 -24.21 11.55
N TYR A 137 1.10 -23.26 11.00
CA TYR A 137 0.67 -21.88 10.73
C TYR A 137 0.19 -21.63 9.28
N LEU A 138 0.19 -22.64 8.40
CA LEU A 138 -0.11 -22.44 6.97
C LEU A 138 -1.19 -23.39 6.47
N SER A 139 -2.38 -23.31 7.06
CA SER A 139 -3.62 -23.70 6.39
C SER A 139 -4.32 -22.45 5.82
N PRO A 140 -4.94 -22.54 4.63
CA PRO A 140 -5.47 -21.39 3.91
C PRO A 140 -6.87 -21.01 4.42
N THR A 141 -6.96 -19.89 5.12
CA THR A 141 -8.23 -19.16 5.31
C THR A 141 -7.98 -17.69 5.06
N GLU A 142 -7.72 -17.32 3.81
CA GLU A 142 -7.87 -15.94 3.33
C GLU A 142 -7.90 -15.93 1.79
N GLN A 143 -8.86 -16.67 1.21
CA GLN A 143 -9.25 -16.52 -0.20
C GLN A 143 -10.66 -15.92 -0.35
N GLN A 144 -11.25 -15.33 0.70
CA GLN A 144 -12.57 -14.68 0.63
C GLN A 144 -12.55 -13.16 0.85
N GLY A 145 -11.38 -12.51 0.92
CA GLY A 145 -11.28 -11.07 1.14
C GLY A 145 -11.29 -10.18 -0.10
N SER A 146 -10.96 -10.71 -1.29
CA SER A 146 -10.68 -9.88 -2.48
C SER A 146 -11.83 -9.80 -3.50
N GLU A 147 -12.89 -10.60 -3.37
CA GLU A 147 -14.06 -10.52 -4.28
C GLU A 147 -15.22 -9.65 -3.76
N ALA A 148 -15.16 -9.16 -2.52
CA ALA A 148 -16.25 -8.38 -1.92
C ALA A 148 -16.20 -6.86 -2.18
N PHE A 149 -15.20 -6.34 -2.89
CA PHE A 149 -15.02 -4.88 -3.06
C PHE A 149 -15.20 -4.36 -4.48
N ILE A 150 -15.70 -5.18 -5.42
CA ILE A 150 -16.11 -4.72 -6.74
C ILE A 150 -17.61 -5.00 -6.91
N GLY A 151 -18.44 -3.99 -6.68
CA GLY A 151 -19.85 -3.99 -7.09
C GLY A 151 -20.86 -3.82 -5.97
N LYS A 152 -21.07 -2.57 -5.54
CA LYS A 152 -22.40 -2.05 -5.15
C LYS A 152 -22.50 -0.59 -5.59
N GLU A 153 -22.88 -0.40 -6.84
CA GLU A 153 -23.87 0.62 -7.24
C GLU A 153 -25.20 -0.12 -7.47
#